data_AF-A0A2Z4V6F7-F1
#
_entry.id   AF-A0A2Z4V6F7-F1
#
_cell.length_a   1.000
_cell.length_b   1.000
_cell.length_c   1.000
_cell.angle_alpha   90.00
_cell.angle_beta   90.00
_cell.angle_gamma   90.00
#
_symmetry.space_group_name_H-M   'P 1'
#
loop_
_entity.id
_entity.type
_entity.pdbx_description
1 polymer ?
#
loop_
_entity_poly.entity_id
_entity_poly.type
_entity_poly.pdbx_seq_one_letter_code
_entity_poly.pdbx_strand_id
1 'polypeptide(L)'
;MTSTQLLDARTPEPTSISPAEGRAARRTRLARKRSLAARYLGYVGYFVGAGLISGAVVHHPLDPDRYTRIAAYGAFVFLAATILNEFILTRERPGLPRMLVVIGASLTLSFGIGMLSGGLQHFDDFPARGAVLVPAGLLVSFIAYVIKDADTPTRRIFSLVGLAVLATAALAFFGLREVAASMENTPGGGHSHGTAEEPAAGPSRPSSSSSPTSPASTT
;
A
#
# COMPACT_ATOMS: atom_id res chain seq x y z
N MET A 1 7.11 -84.33 11.11
CA MET A 1 7.78 -83.47 10.11
C MET A 1 6.93 -83.53 8.84
N THR A 2 5.89 -82.70 8.68
CA THR A 2 5.80 -81.35 8.05
C THR A 2 5.95 -81.30 6.53
N SER A 3 4.80 -81.10 5.86
CA SER A 3 4.55 -80.38 4.59
C SER A 3 3.02 -80.38 4.46
N THR A 4 2.26 -79.31 4.27
CA THR A 4 2.55 -77.97 3.75
C THR A 4 1.31 -77.12 4.10
N GLN A 5 1.53 -75.96 4.70
CA GLN A 5 0.53 -74.90 4.79
C GLN A 5 0.11 -74.50 3.37
N LEU A 6 -1.16 -74.68 3.02
CA LEU A 6 -1.76 -74.16 1.80
C LEU A 6 -2.88 -73.19 2.17
N LEU A 7 -2.69 -71.95 1.71
CA LEU A 7 -3.67 -70.90 1.45
C LEU A 7 -4.29 -70.19 2.65
N ASP A 8 -3.52 -69.20 3.10
CA ASP A 8 -4.00 -67.90 3.50
C ASP A 8 -4.68 -67.17 2.32
N ALA A 9 -5.90 -66.66 2.51
CA ALA A 9 -6.48 -65.57 1.75
C ALA A 9 -7.73 -65.05 2.49
N ARG A 10 -7.56 -64.57 3.74
CA ARG A 10 -8.57 -63.68 4.33
C ARG A 10 -8.53 -62.37 3.54
N THR A 11 -9.55 -62.16 2.71
CA THR A 11 -9.85 -60.85 2.13
C THR A 11 -10.06 -59.88 3.30
N PRO A 12 -9.31 -58.77 3.40
CA PRO A 12 -9.63 -57.76 4.40
C PRO A 12 -11.02 -57.21 4.08
N GLU A 13 -11.97 -57.45 4.99
CA GLU A 13 -13.28 -56.79 5.01
C GLU A 13 -13.08 -55.30 4.73
N PRO A 14 -13.80 -54.70 3.75
CA PRO A 14 -13.72 -53.27 3.53
C PRO A 14 -14.27 -52.60 4.79
N THR A 15 -13.37 -52.00 5.58
CA THR A 15 -13.71 -51.23 6.77
C THR A 15 -14.84 -50.26 6.43
N SER A 16 -16.06 -50.59 6.87
CA SER A 16 -17.23 -49.77 6.61
C SER A 16 -17.08 -48.49 7.43
N ILE A 17 -16.56 -47.45 6.81
CA ILE A 17 -16.43 -46.13 7.44
C ILE A 17 -17.84 -45.73 7.87
N SER A 18 -18.04 -45.61 9.18
CA SER A 18 -19.35 -45.27 9.72
C SER A 18 -19.82 -43.94 9.11
N PRO A 19 -21.10 -43.81 8.72
CA PRO A 19 -21.64 -42.54 8.22
C PRO A 19 -21.41 -41.35 9.20
N ALA A 20 -21.23 -41.64 10.49
CA ALA A 20 -20.85 -40.65 11.49
C ALA A 20 -19.40 -40.16 11.36
N GLU A 21 -18.45 -41.06 11.08
CA GLU A 21 -17.04 -40.74 10.86
C GLU A 21 -16.84 -39.92 9.58
N GLY A 22 -17.56 -40.27 8.50
CA GLY A 22 -17.56 -39.49 7.25
C GLY A 22 -18.08 -38.06 7.44
N ARG A 23 -19.11 -37.86 8.27
CA ARG A 23 -19.64 -36.53 8.60
C ARG A 23 -18.66 -35.72 9.46
N ALA A 24 -18.01 -36.34 10.44
CA ALA A 24 -17.02 -35.68 11.29
C ALA A 24 -15.77 -35.24 10.50
N ALA A 25 -15.23 -36.12 9.65
CA ALA A 25 -14.10 -35.83 8.77
C ALA A 25 -14.43 -34.71 7.75
N ARG A 26 -15.66 -34.70 7.21
CA ARG A 26 -16.11 -33.64 6.30
C ARG A 26 -16.24 -32.29 7.02
N ARG A 27 -16.75 -32.26 8.27
CA ARG A 27 -16.83 -31.04 9.09
C ARG A 27 -15.45 -30.46 9.40
N THR A 28 -14.50 -31.28 9.83
CA THR A 28 -13.13 -30.83 10.13
C THR A 28 -12.41 -30.32 8.89
N ARG A 29 -12.55 -30.98 7.73
CA ARG A 29 -12.00 -30.50 6.45
C ARG A 29 -12.59 -29.15 6.03
N LEU A 30 -13.90 -28.97 6.16
CA LEU A 30 -14.57 -27.70 5.88
C LEU A 30 -14.13 -26.59 6.85
N ALA A 31 -13.97 -26.90 8.13
CA ALA A 31 -13.47 -25.96 9.13
C ALA A 31 -12.01 -25.53 8.83
N ARG A 32 -11.13 -26.46 8.45
CA ARG A 32 -9.76 -26.13 8.01
C ARG A 32 -9.76 -25.26 6.75
N LYS A 33 -10.57 -25.59 5.75
CA LYS A 33 -10.69 -24.78 4.53
C LYS A 33 -11.19 -23.36 4.83
N ARG A 34 -12.22 -23.22 5.67
CA ARG A 34 -12.72 -21.91 6.12
C ARG A 34 -11.65 -21.13 6.88
N SER A 35 -10.89 -21.79 7.75
CA SER A 35 -9.76 -21.17 8.46
C SER A 35 -8.65 -20.71 7.51
N LEU A 36 -8.34 -21.48 6.47
CA LEU A 36 -7.35 -21.09 5.46
C LEU A 36 -7.82 -19.88 4.65
N ALA A 37 -9.07 -19.91 4.18
CA ALA A 37 -9.67 -18.80 3.44
C ALA A 37 -9.73 -17.53 4.28
N ALA A 38 -10.10 -17.62 5.55
CA ALA A 38 -10.13 -16.47 6.47
C ALA A 38 -8.72 -15.89 6.71
N ARG A 39 -7.69 -16.74 6.85
CA ARG A 39 -6.29 -16.28 6.95
C ARG A 39 -5.84 -15.55 5.69
N TYR A 40 -6.15 -16.11 4.53
CA TYR A 40 -5.83 -15.47 3.26
C TYR A 40 -6.55 -14.13 3.10
N LEU A 41 -7.86 -14.08 3.36
CA LEU A 41 -8.64 -12.84 3.29
C LEU A 41 -8.15 -11.78 4.28
N GLY A 42 -7.82 -12.18 5.50
CA GLY A 42 -7.24 -11.29 6.49
C GLY A 42 -5.88 -10.75 6.05
N TYR A 43 -5.02 -11.59 5.47
CA TYR A 43 -3.74 -11.16 4.92
C TYR A 43 -3.93 -10.17 3.76
N VAL A 44 -4.72 -10.53 2.76
CA VAL A 44 -5.00 -9.67 1.59
C VAL A 44 -5.63 -8.35 2.02
N GLY A 45 -6.65 -8.38 2.88
CA GLY A 45 -7.30 -7.17 3.37
C GLY A 45 -6.35 -6.26 4.12
N TYR A 46 -5.41 -6.82 4.89
CA TYR A 46 -4.39 -6.05 5.59
C TYR A 46 -3.49 -5.29 4.61
N PHE A 47 -2.95 -5.98 3.59
CA PHE A 47 -2.07 -5.35 2.60
C PHE A 47 -2.79 -4.39 1.66
N VAL A 48 -4.01 -4.73 1.21
CA VAL A 48 -4.82 -3.86 0.36
C VAL A 48 -5.23 -2.60 1.12
N GLY A 49 -5.75 -2.75 2.33
CA GLY A 49 -6.11 -1.61 3.18
C GLY A 49 -4.92 -0.70 3.45
N ALA A 50 -3.76 -1.29 3.79
CA ALA A 50 -2.54 -0.54 4.01
C ALA A 50 -2.03 0.18 2.74
N GLY A 51 -2.10 -0.49 1.60
CA GLY A 51 -1.75 0.08 0.30
C GLY A 51 -2.65 1.25 -0.11
N LEU A 52 -3.95 1.18 0.16
CA LEU A 52 -4.89 2.28 -0.09
C LEU A 52 -4.61 3.50 0.79
N ILE A 53 -4.37 3.29 2.08
CA ILE A 53 -3.93 4.37 3.00
C ILE A 53 -2.63 5.00 2.49
N SER A 54 -1.66 4.15 2.14
CA SER A 54 -0.35 4.57 1.63
C SER A 54 -0.46 5.42 0.38
N GLY A 55 -1.17 4.93 -0.65
CA GLY A 55 -1.37 5.64 -1.90
C GLY A 55 -2.11 6.96 -1.70
N ALA A 56 -3.10 7.00 -0.79
CA ALA A 56 -3.81 8.20 -0.45
C ALA A 56 -2.92 9.28 0.18
N VAL A 57 -2.03 8.92 1.10
CA VAL A 57 -1.16 9.88 1.78
C VAL A 57 -0.24 10.63 0.79
N VAL A 58 0.41 9.89 -0.11
CA VAL A 58 1.38 10.52 -1.03
C VAL A 58 0.69 11.37 -2.10
N HIS A 59 -0.50 10.96 -2.56
CA HIS A 59 -1.25 11.69 -3.57
C HIS A 59 -2.25 12.70 -2.99
N HIS A 60 -2.42 12.77 -1.66
CA HIS A 60 -3.37 13.68 -1.01
C HIS A 60 -3.29 15.13 -1.53
N PRO A 61 -2.10 15.72 -1.75
CA PRO A 61 -2.00 17.09 -2.26
C PRO A 61 -2.51 17.29 -3.70
N LEU A 62 -2.64 16.22 -4.50
CA LEU A 62 -3.08 16.31 -5.90
C LEU A 62 -4.60 16.44 -6.02
N ASP A 63 -5.34 15.69 -5.19
CA ASP A 63 -6.80 15.72 -5.11
C ASP A 63 -7.23 15.33 -3.68
N PRO A 64 -7.24 16.29 -2.74
CA PRO A 64 -7.49 16.01 -1.33
C PRO A 64 -8.80 15.27 -1.09
N ASP A 65 -9.87 15.64 -1.80
CA ASP A 65 -11.19 15.04 -1.62
C ASP A 65 -11.20 13.58 -2.05
N ARG A 66 -10.63 13.27 -3.21
CA ARG A 66 -10.54 11.89 -3.72
C ARG A 66 -9.67 11.03 -2.82
N TYR A 67 -8.49 11.50 -2.46
CA TYR A 67 -7.55 10.70 -1.68
C TYR A 67 -7.96 10.60 -0.20
N THR A 68 -8.70 11.56 0.35
CA THR A 68 -9.38 11.40 1.65
C THR A 68 -10.40 10.26 1.62
N ARG A 69 -11.22 10.17 0.56
CA ARG A 69 -12.16 9.03 0.41
C ARG A 69 -11.42 7.70 0.27
N ILE A 70 -10.35 7.65 -0.52
CA ILE A 70 -9.52 6.44 -0.68
C ILE A 70 -8.90 6.02 0.66
N ALA A 71 -8.36 6.97 1.44
CA ALA A 71 -7.84 6.71 2.78
C ALA A 71 -8.92 6.14 3.70
N ALA A 72 -10.15 6.70 3.67
CA ALA A 72 -11.26 6.22 4.47
C ALA A 72 -11.65 4.77 4.11
N TYR A 73 -11.75 4.43 2.82
CA TYR A 73 -12.00 3.06 2.39
C TYR A 73 -10.85 2.12 2.78
N GLY A 74 -9.60 2.57 2.62
CA GLY A 74 -8.42 1.83 3.05
C GLY A 74 -8.42 1.53 4.54
N ALA A 75 -8.72 2.53 5.37
CA ALA A 75 -8.83 2.39 6.82
C ALA A 75 -9.93 1.41 7.23
N PHE A 76 -11.09 1.44 6.55
CA PHE A 76 -12.17 0.48 6.81
C PHE A 76 -11.76 -0.96 6.49
N VAL A 77 -11.18 -1.19 5.30
CA VAL A 77 -10.70 -2.52 4.87
C VAL A 77 -9.59 -3.01 5.81
N PHE A 78 -8.64 -2.14 6.15
CA PHE A 78 -7.55 -2.45 7.06
C PHE A 78 -8.06 -2.81 8.45
N LEU A 79 -8.99 -2.04 9.01
CA LEU A 79 -9.59 -2.30 10.32
C LEU A 79 -10.28 -3.67 10.36
N ALA A 80 -11.09 -3.97 9.35
CA ALA A 80 -11.76 -5.27 9.25
C ALA A 80 -10.73 -6.43 9.19
N ALA A 81 -9.65 -6.24 8.44
CA ALA A 81 -8.57 -7.22 8.34
C ALA A 81 -7.78 -7.37 9.66
N THR A 82 -7.49 -6.28 10.36
CA THR A 82 -6.84 -6.30 11.68
C THR A 82 -7.70 -7.04 12.69
N ILE A 83 -9.02 -6.77 12.75
CA ILE A 83 -9.91 -7.50 13.65
C ILE A 83 -9.94 -8.99 13.33
N LEU A 84 -10.00 -9.33 12.04
CA LEU A 84 -9.98 -10.72 11.58
C LEU A 84 -8.68 -11.43 11.98
N ASN A 85 -7.52 -10.82 11.69
CA ASN A 85 -6.21 -11.42 11.94
C ASN A 85 -5.86 -11.48 13.43
N GLU A 86 -6.07 -10.39 14.15
CA GLU A 86 -5.51 -10.18 15.48
C GLU A 86 -6.42 -10.68 16.61
N PHE A 87 -7.74 -10.77 16.38
CA PHE A 87 -8.69 -11.18 17.44
C PHE A 87 -9.48 -12.43 17.06
N ILE A 88 -9.96 -12.54 15.81
CA ILE A 88 -10.81 -13.66 15.40
C ILE A 88 -9.96 -14.93 15.16
N LEU A 89 -8.84 -14.80 14.43
CA LEU A 89 -8.01 -15.95 14.03
C LEU A 89 -7.11 -16.47 15.16
N THR A 90 -6.54 -15.57 15.94
CA THR A 90 -5.74 -15.86 17.14
C THR A 90 -6.59 -16.22 18.36
N ARG A 91 -7.90 -15.94 18.32
CA ARG A 91 -8.85 -16.10 19.45
C ARG A 91 -8.45 -15.32 20.71
N GLU A 92 -7.57 -14.33 20.56
CA GLU A 92 -7.25 -13.40 21.63
C GLU A 92 -8.43 -12.46 21.85
N ARG A 93 -8.78 -12.25 23.12
CA ARG A 93 -9.82 -11.30 23.54
C ARG A 93 -9.22 -10.24 24.45
N PRO A 94 -8.41 -9.32 23.92
CA PRO A 94 -7.91 -8.22 24.71
C PRO A 94 -9.07 -7.33 25.18
N GLY A 95 -8.90 -6.65 26.31
CA GLY A 95 -9.85 -5.63 26.75
C GLY A 95 -9.99 -4.50 25.72
N LEU A 96 -11.14 -3.83 25.70
CA LEU A 96 -11.44 -2.72 24.78
C LEU A 96 -10.30 -1.67 24.68
N PRO A 97 -9.66 -1.22 25.79
CA PRO A 97 -8.57 -0.24 25.69
C PRO A 97 -7.39 -0.75 24.87
N ARG A 98 -6.99 -2.02 25.08
CA ARG A 98 -5.87 -2.63 24.36
C ARG A 98 -6.21 -2.83 22.88
N MET A 99 -7.45 -3.23 22.59
CA MET A 99 -7.94 -3.34 21.21
C MET A 99 -7.84 -1.99 20.47
N LEU A 100 -8.28 -0.90 21.10
CA LEU A 100 -8.19 0.45 20.52
C LEU A 100 -6.73 0.88 20.30
N VAL A 101 -5.83 0.59 21.23
CA VAL A 101 -4.39 0.85 21.06
C VAL A 101 -3.82 0.08 19.86
N VAL A 102 -4.12 -1.21 19.73
CA VAL A 102 -3.64 -2.03 18.61
C VAL A 102 -4.17 -1.52 17.28
N ILE A 103 -5.46 -1.19 17.20
CA ILE A 103 -6.09 -0.64 16.00
C ILE A 103 -5.45 0.69 15.62
N GLY A 104 -5.37 1.64 16.57
CA GLY A 104 -4.78 2.95 16.33
C GLY A 104 -3.32 2.86 15.91
N ALA A 105 -2.53 2.04 16.62
CA ALA A 105 -1.13 1.81 16.28
C ALA A 105 -0.97 1.14 14.90
N SER A 106 -1.84 0.21 14.53
CA SER A 106 -1.79 -0.45 13.22
C SER A 106 -2.12 0.51 12.08
N LEU A 107 -3.12 1.39 12.26
CA LEU A 107 -3.44 2.44 11.30
C LEU A 107 -2.28 3.43 11.18
N THR A 108 -1.76 3.94 12.29
CA THR A 108 -0.60 4.86 12.29
C THR A 108 0.63 4.22 11.65
N LEU A 109 0.87 2.93 11.91
CA LEU A 109 1.94 2.16 11.28
C LEU A 109 1.76 2.12 9.75
N SER A 110 0.53 1.86 9.28
CA SER A 110 0.21 1.88 7.85
C SER A 110 0.43 3.26 7.23
N PHE A 111 0.03 4.33 7.90
CA PHE A 111 0.32 5.71 7.46
C PHE A 111 1.84 5.96 7.38
N GLY A 112 2.60 5.55 8.40
CA GLY A 112 4.05 5.68 8.44
C GLY A 112 4.74 4.96 7.28
N ILE A 113 4.38 3.70 7.04
CA ILE A 113 4.88 2.91 5.90
C ILE A 113 4.48 3.57 4.58
N GLY A 114 3.29 4.15 4.52
CA GLY A 114 2.81 4.83 3.33
C GLY A 114 3.56 6.11 2.99
N MET A 115 3.84 6.94 4.00
CA MET A 115 4.71 8.11 3.86
C MET A 115 6.11 7.71 3.38
N LEU A 116 6.68 6.67 4.01
CA LEU A 116 8.01 6.18 3.67
C LEU A 116 8.07 5.66 2.22
N SER A 117 7.21 4.70 1.88
CA SER A 117 7.22 4.06 0.56
C SER A 117 6.76 5.00 -0.54
N GLY A 118 5.69 5.77 -0.32
CA GLY A 118 5.19 6.75 -1.29
C GLY A 118 6.19 7.88 -1.53
N GLY A 119 6.81 8.39 -0.46
CA GLY A 119 7.84 9.42 -0.54
C GLY A 119 9.10 8.98 -1.30
N LEU A 120 9.47 7.70 -1.22
CA LEU A 120 10.55 7.12 -2.03
C LEU A 120 10.13 6.92 -3.49
N GLN A 121 8.92 6.41 -3.73
CA GLN A 121 8.44 6.09 -5.09
C GLN A 121 8.25 7.33 -5.97
N HIS A 122 7.76 8.42 -5.39
CA HIS A 122 7.49 9.66 -6.10
C HIS A 122 8.54 10.74 -5.76
N PHE A 123 9.73 10.31 -5.33
CA PHE A 123 10.79 11.25 -4.99
C PHE A 123 11.20 12.07 -6.21
N ASP A 124 11.36 11.41 -7.37
CA ASP A 124 11.76 12.10 -8.60
C ASP A 124 10.69 13.09 -9.10
N ASP A 125 9.41 12.79 -8.85
CA ASP A 125 8.29 13.67 -9.21
C ASP A 125 8.15 14.86 -8.25
N PHE A 126 8.35 14.63 -6.94
CA PHE A 126 8.14 15.61 -5.87
C PHE A 126 9.25 15.55 -4.82
N PRO A 127 10.49 15.95 -5.16
CA PRO A 127 11.67 15.68 -4.32
C PRO A 127 11.63 16.40 -2.97
N ALA A 128 11.19 17.67 -2.94
CA ALA A 128 11.01 18.40 -1.69
C ALA A 128 9.99 17.73 -0.75
N ARG A 129 8.94 17.10 -1.29
CA ARG A 129 7.94 16.38 -0.50
C ARG A 129 8.49 15.05 -0.01
N GLY A 130 9.14 14.28 -0.89
CA GLY A 130 9.77 13.02 -0.54
C GLY A 130 10.81 13.17 0.58
N ALA A 131 11.61 14.23 0.53
CA ALA A 131 12.62 14.54 1.55
C ALA A 131 12.04 14.74 2.97
N VAL A 132 10.75 15.10 3.07
CA VAL A 132 10.04 15.21 4.35
C VAL A 132 9.29 13.91 4.70
N LEU A 133 8.57 13.33 3.73
CA LEU A 133 7.72 12.16 3.96
C LEU A 133 8.53 10.91 4.32
N VAL A 134 9.69 10.70 3.70
CA VAL A 134 10.54 9.53 3.96
C VAL A 134 11.00 9.44 5.43
N PRO A 135 11.71 10.46 5.98
CA PRO A 135 12.13 10.41 7.38
C PRO A 135 10.94 10.47 8.35
N ALA A 136 9.89 11.23 8.05
CA ALA A 136 8.69 11.25 8.89
C ALA A 136 8.00 9.88 8.94
N GLY A 137 7.87 9.21 7.79
CA GLY A 137 7.34 7.86 7.67
C GLY A 137 8.12 6.84 8.48
N LEU A 138 9.46 6.91 8.45
CA LEU A 138 10.33 6.06 9.24
C LEU A 138 10.09 6.24 10.75
N LEU A 139 10.03 7.49 11.23
CA LEU A 139 9.79 7.77 12.65
C LEU A 139 8.38 7.33 13.11
N VAL A 140 7.35 7.72 12.35
CA VAL A 140 5.95 7.41 12.67
C VAL A 140 5.71 5.91 12.68
N SER A 141 6.23 5.19 11.68
CA SER A 141 6.11 3.73 11.60
C SER A 141 6.82 3.04 12.77
N PHE A 142 8.03 3.46 13.14
CA PHE A 142 8.75 2.88 14.27
C PHE A 142 8.02 3.10 15.60
N ILE A 143 7.56 4.32 15.88
CA ILE A 143 6.81 4.63 17.10
C ILE A 143 5.53 3.80 17.17
N ALA A 144 4.78 3.74 16.06
CA ALA A 144 3.56 2.96 15.97
C ALA A 144 3.82 1.46 16.17
N TYR A 145 4.90 0.93 15.60
CA TYR A 145 5.33 -0.46 15.81
C TYR A 145 5.58 -0.77 17.28
N VAL A 146 6.34 0.09 17.98
CA VAL A 146 6.63 -0.08 19.41
C VAL A 146 5.37 -0.01 20.27
N ILE A 147 4.42 0.88 19.96
CA ILE A 147 3.14 0.99 20.67
C ILE A 147 2.23 -0.22 20.40
N LYS A 148 2.24 -0.72 19.16
CA LYS A 148 1.44 -1.87 18.76
C LYS A 148 1.86 -3.11 19.54
N ASP A 149 3.16 -3.30 19.77
CA ASP A 149 3.68 -4.44 20.51
C ASP A 149 3.28 -4.39 22.00
N ALA A 150 2.67 -5.46 22.52
CA ALA A 150 2.12 -5.49 23.89
C ALA A 150 3.23 -5.60 24.94
N ASP A 151 4.26 -6.35 24.59
CA ASP A 151 5.31 -6.79 25.52
C ASP A 151 6.50 -5.83 25.52
N THR A 152 6.53 -4.89 24.58
CA THR A 152 7.57 -3.88 24.50
C THR A 152 7.18 -2.63 25.31
N PRO A 153 7.99 -2.22 26.30
CA PRO A 153 7.73 -0.98 27.01
C PRO A 153 7.93 0.23 26.08
N THR A 154 7.04 1.23 26.14
CA THR A 154 7.11 2.45 25.31
C THR A 154 8.43 3.21 25.47
N ARG A 155 9.11 3.08 26.61
CA ARG A 155 10.46 3.64 26.83
C ARG A 155 11.50 3.11 25.82
N ARG A 156 11.26 1.97 25.17
CA ARG A 156 12.12 1.39 24.13
C ARG A 156 12.18 2.24 22.86
N ILE A 157 11.27 3.21 22.69
CA ILE A 157 11.40 4.28 21.69
C ILE A 157 12.74 5.03 21.87
N PHE A 158 13.26 5.14 23.09
CA PHE A 158 14.54 5.79 23.41
C PHE A 158 15.71 4.81 23.57
N SER A 159 15.54 3.55 23.13
CA SER A 159 16.63 2.57 23.12
C SER A 159 17.68 2.91 22.07
N LEU A 160 18.80 2.17 22.06
CA LEU A 160 19.80 2.24 20.99
C LEU A 160 19.19 2.07 19.59
N VAL A 161 18.20 1.17 19.45
CA VAL A 161 17.48 1.00 18.18
C VAL A 161 16.69 2.25 17.82
N GLY A 162 16.01 2.85 18.79
CA GLY A 162 15.27 4.09 18.56
C GLY A 162 16.18 5.28 18.22
N LEU A 163 17.34 5.39 18.87
CA LEU A 163 18.38 6.36 18.53
C LEU A 163 18.95 6.12 17.13
N ALA A 164 19.16 4.86 16.73
CA ALA A 164 19.60 4.53 15.38
C ALA A 164 18.55 4.89 14.32
N VAL A 165 17.27 4.63 14.59
CA VAL A 165 16.15 5.05 13.73
C VAL A 165 16.09 6.58 13.64
N LEU A 166 16.25 7.29 14.75
CA LEU A 166 16.30 8.76 14.77
C LEU A 166 17.48 9.31 13.97
N ALA A 167 18.68 8.74 14.16
CA ALA A 167 19.87 9.13 13.41
C ALA A 167 19.70 8.87 11.91
N THR A 168 19.11 7.72 11.56
CA THR A 168 18.79 7.39 10.16
C THR A 168 17.78 8.36 9.57
N ALA A 169 16.73 8.72 10.31
CA ALA A 169 15.75 9.71 9.87
C ALA A 169 16.37 11.10 9.71
N ALA A 170 17.27 11.51 10.61
CA ALA A 170 17.99 12.78 10.49
C ALA A 170 18.90 12.79 9.26
N LEU A 171 19.70 11.72 9.07
CA LEU A 171 20.56 11.58 7.90
C LEU A 171 19.75 11.58 6.59
N ALA A 172 18.64 10.84 6.55
CA ALA A 172 17.74 10.83 5.41
C ALA A 172 17.14 12.21 5.14
N PHE A 173 16.71 12.94 6.18
CA PHE A 173 16.16 14.28 6.02
C PHE A 173 17.17 15.24 5.40
N PHE A 174 18.38 15.34 5.95
CA PHE A 174 19.40 16.23 5.41
C PHE A 174 19.89 15.77 4.04
N GLY A 175 20.18 14.48 3.87
CA GLY A 175 20.66 13.93 2.59
C GLY A 175 19.64 14.10 1.46
N LEU A 176 18.37 13.78 1.69
CA LEU A 176 17.33 13.94 0.67
C LEU A 176 17.01 15.40 0.39
N ARG A 177 17.16 16.32 1.37
CA ARG A 177 17.03 17.77 1.14
C ARG A 177 18.11 18.29 0.19
N GLU A 178 19.36 17.87 0.38
CA GLU A 178 20.46 18.25 -0.51
C GLU A 178 20.23 17.70 -1.93
N VAL A 179 19.83 16.43 -2.04
CA VAL A 179 19.48 15.83 -3.35
C VAL A 179 18.32 16.59 -3.99
N ALA A 180 17.25 16.86 -3.24
CA ALA A 180 16.10 17.60 -3.76
C ALA A 180 16.48 18.99 -4.27
N ALA A 181 17.28 19.73 -3.51
CA ALA A 181 17.79 21.03 -3.92
C ALA A 181 18.64 20.93 -5.19
N SER A 182 19.46 19.88 -5.34
CA SER A 182 20.26 19.68 -6.56
C SER A 182 19.41 19.40 -7.81
N MET A 183 18.26 18.72 -7.65
CA MET A 183 17.33 18.42 -8.74
C MET A 183 16.58 19.68 -9.20
N GLU A 184 16.22 20.57 -8.27
CA GLU A 184 15.59 21.86 -8.59
C GLU A 184 16.56 22.82 -9.30
N ASN A 185 17.86 22.72 -9.02
CA ASN A 185 18.90 23.58 -9.60
C ASN A 185 19.42 23.11 -10.98
N THR A 186 18.90 22.01 -11.54
CA THR A 186 19.30 21.54 -12.87
C THR A 186 18.57 22.38 -13.95
N PRO A 187 19.28 23.26 -14.70
CA PRO A 187 18.65 24.12 -15.69
C PRO A 187 18.38 23.32 -16.96
N GLY A 188 17.15 22.84 -17.14
CA GLY A 188 16.78 22.12 -18.37
C GLY A 188 15.33 21.64 -18.47
N GLY A 189 14.49 21.84 -17.45
CA GLY A 189 13.12 21.31 -17.40
C GLY A 189 12.04 22.39 -17.39
N GLY A 190 11.89 23.13 -18.49
CA GLY A 190 10.59 23.72 -18.88
C GLY A 190 10.14 25.05 -18.26
N HIS A 191 10.49 26.16 -18.92
CA HIS A 191 9.66 27.38 -18.95
C HIS A 191 9.76 28.04 -20.34
N SER A 192 8.96 27.54 -21.30
CA SER A 192 8.65 28.29 -22.53
C SER A 192 7.30 28.97 -22.34
N HIS A 193 7.31 30.18 -21.79
CA HIS A 193 6.19 31.09 -21.95
C HIS A 193 6.47 31.91 -23.20
N GLY A 194 5.77 31.56 -24.29
CA GLY A 194 5.71 32.39 -25.48
C GLY A 194 5.10 33.73 -25.14
N THR A 195 5.94 34.75 -24.97
CA THR A 195 5.56 36.14 -25.20
C THR A 195 5.50 36.34 -26.71
N ALA A 196 4.37 36.02 -27.32
CA ALA A 196 3.99 36.68 -28.55
C ALA A 196 3.58 38.10 -28.15
N GLU A 197 4.50 39.05 -28.28
CA GLU A 197 4.16 40.45 -28.44
C GLU A 197 3.23 40.56 -29.66
N GLU A 198 1.97 40.88 -29.38
CA GLU A 198 1.02 41.37 -30.37
C GLU A 198 1.19 42.90 -30.45
N PRO A 199 1.73 43.47 -31.55
CA PRO A 199 1.74 44.90 -31.73
C PRO A 199 0.39 45.37 -32.28
N ALA A 200 -0.10 46.41 -31.62
CA ALA A 200 -1.33 47.16 -31.84
C ALA A 200 -1.70 47.49 -33.30
N ALA A 201 -3.02 47.65 -33.47
CA ALA A 201 -3.77 47.95 -34.67
C ALA A 201 -3.39 49.24 -35.44
N GLY A 202 -3.47 49.14 -36.79
CA GLY A 202 -4.04 50.15 -37.70
C GLY A 202 -3.09 50.70 -38.79
N PRO A 203 -3.57 51.21 -39.96
CA PRO A 203 -4.94 51.25 -40.48
C PRO A 203 -5.11 50.64 -41.91
N SER A 204 -6.38 50.46 -42.26
CA SER A 204 -6.94 50.03 -43.55
C SER A 204 -6.49 50.81 -44.79
N ARG A 205 -6.26 50.09 -45.91
CA ARG A 205 -6.73 50.48 -47.25
C ARG A 205 -6.89 49.28 -48.20
N PRO A 206 -7.86 49.30 -49.14
CA PRO A 206 -8.30 48.13 -49.91
C PRO A 206 -7.69 48.09 -51.33
N SER A 207 -8.09 47.07 -52.09
CA SER A 207 -7.73 46.70 -53.49
C SER A 207 -6.43 45.88 -53.61
N SER A 208 -6.35 44.81 -54.39
CA SER A 208 -7.05 44.49 -55.63
C SER A 208 -7.10 42.98 -55.88
N SER A 209 -8.28 42.51 -56.29
CA SER A 209 -8.50 41.27 -57.03
C SER A 209 -7.61 41.17 -58.27
N SER A 210 -6.87 40.08 -58.42
CA SER A 210 -6.61 39.47 -59.74
C SER A 210 -6.00 38.07 -59.58
N SER A 211 -6.80 37.06 -59.88
CA SER A 211 -6.32 35.76 -60.32
C SER A 211 -7.29 35.24 -61.37
N PRO A 212 -6.89 35.26 -62.64
CA PRO A 212 -7.09 34.11 -63.50
C PRO A 212 -5.71 33.74 -64.08
N THR A 213 -5.35 32.48 -64.27
CA THR A 213 -5.87 31.65 -65.35
C THR A 213 -5.17 30.30 -65.27
N SER A 214 -5.91 29.20 -65.21
CA SER A 214 -5.42 27.87 -65.60
C SER A 214 -5.92 27.55 -67.01
N PRO A 215 -5.07 27.11 -67.96
CA PRO A 215 -5.55 26.62 -69.24
C PRO A 215 -5.80 25.11 -69.20
N ALA A 216 -7.04 24.78 -69.56
CA ALA A 216 -7.52 23.73 -70.47
C ALA A 216 -6.79 22.37 -70.58
N SER A 217 -7.57 21.33 -70.30
CA SER A 217 -7.45 20.00 -70.91
C SER A 217 -7.94 20.03 -72.37
N THR A 218 -7.23 19.33 -73.26
CA THR A 218 -7.77 18.92 -74.56
C THR A 218 -7.34 17.49 -74.83
N THR A 219 -8.34 16.66 -75.14
CA THR A 219 -8.33 15.38 -75.88
C THR A 219 -7.46 14.22 -75.38
#